data_AF-A0A963I923-F1
#
_entry.id   AF-A0A963I923-F1
#
_cell.length_a   1.000
_cell.length_b   1.000
_cell.length_c   1.000
_cell.angle_alpha   90.00
_cell.angle_beta   90.00
_cell.angle_gamma   90.00
#
_symmetry.space_group_name_H-M   'P 1'
#
loop_
_entity.id
_entity.type
_entity.pdbx_description
1 polymer ?
#
loop_
_entity_poly.entity_id
_entity_poly.type
_entity_poly.pdbx_seq_one_letter_code
_entity_poly.pdbx_strand_id
1 'polypeptide(L)'
;MNLEALFASFGIVAIAEIGDKTQLLSFVLAARFRGRHWAIIAGIFVATIFNHLFAAAIGDWVAAQLGPVWLRSLLGLAFLAFAVWALIPDRLDDEPEGPSGRGAFLTT
;
A
#
# COMPACT_ATOMS: atom_id res chain seq x y z
N MET A 1 6.62 -16.08 -20.24
CA MET A 1 6.02 -16.41 -18.93
C MET A 1 5.23 -17.69 -19.09
N ASN A 2 5.50 -18.71 -18.28
CA ASN A 2 4.70 -19.94 -18.30
C ASN A 2 3.36 -19.66 -17.61
N LEU A 3 2.24 -20.12 -18.18
CA LEU A 3 0.90 -19.98 -17.58
C LEU A 3 0.83 -20.52 -16.15
N GLU A 4 1.56 -21.60 -15.90
CA GLU A 4 1.73 -22.19 -14.58
C GLU A 4 2.33 -21.20 -13.56
N ALA A 5 3.37 -20.46 -13.94
CA ALA A 5 3.98 -19.46 -13.07
C ALA A 5 3.05 -18.27 -12.80
N LEU A 6 2.24 -17.87 -13.79
CA LEU A 6 1.24 -16.82 -13.61
C LEU A 6 0.18 -17.23 -12.59
N PHE A 7 -0.43 -18.41 -12.75
CA PHE A 7 -1.48 -18.88 -11.84
C PHE A 7 -0.94 -19.23 -10.45
N ALA A 8 0.27 -19.81 -10.36
CA ALA A 8 0.91 -20.09 -9.08
C ALA A 8 1.21 -18.81 -8.29
N SER A 9 1.83 -17.82 -8.94
CA SER A 9 2.14 -16.53 -8.29
C SER A 9 0.87 -15.77 -7.91
N PHE A 10 -0.11 -15.68 -8.81
CA PHE A 10 -1.40 -15.05 -8.51
C PHE A 10 -2.09 -15.72 -7.32
N GLY A 11 -2.18 -17.05 -7.30
CA GLY A 11 -2.85 -17.79 -6.23
C GLY A 11 -2.17 -17.63 -4.87
N ILE A 12 -0.84 -17.77 -4.81
CA ILE A 12 -0.09 -17.62 -3.57
C ILE A 12 -0.22 -16.20 -3.02
N VAL A 13 -0.03 -15.19 -3.87
CA VAL A 13 -0.12 -13.79 -3.45
C VAL A 13 -1.55 -13.43 -3.04
N ALA A 14 -2.57 -13.85 -3.81
CA ALA A 14 -3.96 -13.57 -3.48
C ALA A 14 -4.38 -14.16 -2.13
N ILE A 15 -3.90 -15.36 -1.79
CA ILE A 15 -4.14 -15.96 -0.47
C ILE A 15 -3.35 -15.25 0.63
N ALA A 16 -2.09 -14.87 0.39
CA ALA A 16 -1.27 -14.17 1.36
C ALA A 16 -1.80 -12.76 1.69
N GLU A 17 -2.42 -12.10 0.72
CA GLU A 17 -2.98 -10.75 0.82
C GLU A 17 -4.44 -10.74 1.27
N ILE A 18 -5.10 -11.89 1.44
CA ILE A 18 -6.53 -11.93 1.82
C ILE A 18 -6.72 -11.42 3.25
N GLY A 19 -7.61 -10.44 3.41
CA GLY A 19 -7.85 -9.80 4.70
C GLY A 19 -6.80 -8.78 5.11
N ASP A 20 -5.93 -8.35 4.18
CA ASP A 20 -5.00 -7.24 4.45
C ASP A 20 -5.75 -5.94 4.85
N LYS A 21 -5.03 -5.06 5.54
CA LYS A 21 -5.50 -3.74 6.00
C LYS A 21 -6.16 -2.93 4.88
N THR A 22 -5.63 -3.01 3.66
CA THR A 22 -6.19 -2.32 2.49
C THR A 22 -7.59 -2.84 2.12
N GLN A 23 -7.84 -4.15 2.25
CA GLN A 23 -9.15 -4.75 2.01
C GLN A 23 -10.15 -4.34 3.09
N LEU A 24 -9.74 -4.38 4.37
CA LEU A 24 -10.58 -3.96 5.50
C LEU A 24 -10.97 -2.48 5.38
N LEU A 25 -10.02 -1.61 5.08
CA LEU A 25 -10.26 -0.18 4.87
C LEU A 25 -11.23 0.07 3.69
N SER A 26 -11.07 -0.68 2.60
CA SER A 26 -11.98 -0.61 1.45
C SER A 26 -13.42 -1.00 1.82
N PHE A 27 -13.60 -2.03 2.66
CA PHE A 27 -14.93 -2.41 3.17
C PHE A 27 -15.54 -1.33 4.06
N VAL A 28 -14.75 -0.74 4.96
CA VAL A 28 -15.20 0.36 5.83
C VAL A 28 -15.62 1.58 5.00
N LEU A 29 -14.82 1.96 3.99
CA LEU A 29 -15.14 3.05 3.08
C LEU A 29 -16.38 2.77 2.23
N ALA A 30 -16.55 1.54 1.76
CA ALA A 30 -17.75 1.14 1.01
C ALA A 30 -19.01 1.18 1.87
N ALA A 31 -18.89 0.83 3.16
CA ALA A 31 -19.97 0.96 4.14
C ALA A 31 -20.30 2.44 4.44
N ARG A 32 -19.28 3.30 4.55
CA ARG A 32 -19.43 4.75 4.79
C ARG A 32 -20.02 5.49 3.57
N PHE A 33 -19.54 5.19 2.36
CA PHE A 33 -19.96 5.83 1.11
C PHE A 33 -20.88 4.91 0.28
N ARG A 34 -22.06 4.60 0.82
CA ARG A 34 -23.05 3.70 0.19
C ARG A 34 -23.34 4.12 -1.26
N GLY A 35 -23.26 3.16 -2.18
CA GLY A 35 -23.51 3.39 -3.62
C GLY A 35 -22.35 4.04 -4.39
N ARG A 36 -21.23 4.37 -3.73
CA ARG A 36 -20.05 5.02 -4.35
C ARG A 36 -18.84 4.09 -4.51
N HIS A 37 -19.04 2.77 -4.50
CA HIS A 37 -17.97 1.77 -4.58
C HIS A 37 -17.05 1.93 -5.81
N TRP A 38 -17.60 2.33 -6.96
CA TRP A 38 -16.78 2.62 -8.15
C TRP A 38 -15.81 3.79 -7.95
N ALA A 39 -16.18 4.80 -7.16
CA ALA A 39 -15.28 5.91 -6.85
C ALA A 39 -14.14 5.48 -5.91
N ILE A 40 -14.43 4.57 -4.97
CA ILE A 40 -13.44 3.96 -4.07
C ILE A 40 -12.44 3.13 -4.89
N ILE A 41 -12.95 2.24 -5.76
CA ILE A 41 -12.11 1.41 -6.64
C ILE A 41 -11.24 2.29 -7.55
N ALA A 42 -11.83 3.32 -8.16
CA ALA A 42 -11.08 4.25 -9.00
C ALA A 42 -10.03 5.04 -8.21
N GLY A 43 -10.34 5.46 -6.98
CA GLY A 43 -9.41 6.15 -6.09
C GLY A 43 -8.19 5.28 -5.78
N ILE A 44 -8.42 4.07 -5.28
CA ILE A 44 -7.36 3.09 -4.99
C ILE A 44 -6.54 2.78 -6.25
N PHE A 45 -7.19 2.57 -7.39
CA PHE A 45 -6.51 2.26 -8.65
C PHE A 45 -5.57 3.39 -9.09
N VAL A 46 -6.08 4.62 -9.09
CA VAL A 46 -5.29 5.81 -9.45
C VAL A 46 -4.15 6.02 -8.46
N ALA A 47 -4.43 5.95 -7.16
CA ALA A 47 -3.41 6.05 -6.11
C ALA A 47 -2.32 4.98 -6.28
N THR A 48 -2.70 3.74 -6.59
CA THR A 48 -1.77 2.63 -6.81
C THR A 48 -0.86 2.89 -8.00
N ILE A 49 -1.41 3.32 -9.14
CA ILE A 49 -0.62 3.65 -10.34
C ILE A 49 0.37 4.76 -10.03
N PHE A 50 -0.09 5.87 -9.45
CA PHE A 50 0.78 7.00 -9.15
C PHE A 50 1.85 6.62 -8.13
N ASN A 51 1.50 5.92 -7.05
CA ASN A 51 2.45 5.46 -6.05
C ASN A 51 3.55 4.59 -6.69
N HIS A 52 3.18 3.61 -7.52
CA HIS A 52 4.15 2.76 -8.21
C HIS A 52 5.00 3.53 -9.21
N LEU A 53 4.40 4.45 -9.98
CA LEU A 53 5.13 5.27 -10.94
C LEU A 53 6.17 6.14 -10.25
N PHE A 54 5.80 6.82 -9.17
CA PHE A 54 6.73 7.63 -8.39
C PHE A 54 7.80 6.78 -7.71
N ALA A 55 7.41 5.68 -7.08
CA ALA A 55 8.36 4.77 -6.43
C ALA A 55 9.38 4.20 -7.44
N ALA A 56 8.93 3.81 -8.64
CA ALA A 56 9.81 3.30 -9.69
C ALA A 56 10.71 4.41 -10.24
N ALA A 57 10.16 5.57 -10.59
CA ALA A 57 10.93 6.66 -11.19
C ALA A 57 11.98 7.23 -10.22
N ILE A 58 11.57 7.51 -8.98
CA ILE A 58 12.48 8.01 -7.93
C ILE A 58 13.44 6.90 -7.52
N GLY A 59 12.96 5.67 -7.37
CA GLY A 59 13.78 4.52 -7.00
C GLY A 59 14.89 4.26 -8.01
N ASP A 60 14.59 4.31 -9.31
CA ASP A 60 15.58 4.19 -10.39
C ASP A 60 16.58 5.34 -10.38
N TRP A 61 16.10 6.58 -10.23
CA TRP A 61 16.99 7.74 -10.11
C TRP A 61 17.94 7.63 -8.92
N VAL A 62 17.43 7.27 -7.73
CA VAL A 62 18.23 7.06 -6.52
C VAL A 62 19.23 5.91 -6.73
N ALA A 63 18.81 4.80 -7.32
CA ALA A 63 19.68 3.67 -7.61
C ALA A 63 20.80 4.01 -8.61
N ALA A 64 20.55 4.93 -9.55
CA ALA A 64 21.59 5.43 -10.44
C ALA A 64 22.63 6.30 -9.74
N GLN A 65 22.24 7.02 -8.68
CA GLN A 65 23.16 7.83 -7.87
C GLN A 65 23.90 7.00 -6.81
N LEU A 66 23.27 5.96 -6.28
CA LEU A 66 23.81 5.12 -5.22
C LEU A 66 24.42 3.84 -5.79
N GLY A 67 25.72 3.63 -5.53
CA GLY A 67 26.35 2.35 -5.85
C GLY A 67 25.65 1.16 -5.17
N PRO A 68 25.75 -0.06 -5.74
CA PRO A 68 24.95 -1.21 -5.32
C PRO A 68 25.23 -1.69 -3.90
N VAL A 69 26.40 -1.35 -3.33
CA VAL A 69 26.71 -1.63 -1.91
C VAL A 69 25.87 -0.73 -1.00
N TRP A 70 25.89 0.59 -1.24
CA TRP A 70 25.13 1.56 -0.45
C TRP A 70 23.64 1.33 -0.53
N LEU A 71 23.10 1.05 -1.72
CA LEU A 71 21.68 0.75 -1.91
C LEU A 71 21.23 -0.45 -1.05
N ARG A 72 22.00 -1.55 -1.09
CA ARG A 72 21.69 -2.76 -0.31
C ARG A 72 21.82 -2.54 1.18
N SER A 73 22.86 -1.83 1.63
CA SER A 73 23.06 -1.53 3.05
C SER A 73 21.96 -0.63 3.60
N LEU A 74 21.56 0.41 2.87
CA LEU A 74 20.49 1.31 3.27
C LEU A 74 19.14 0.58 3.33
N LEU A 75 18.83 -0.25 2.33
CA LEU A 75 17.60 -1.03 2.33
C LEU A 75 17.56 -2.00 3.51
N GLY A 76 18.65 -2.72 3.78
CA GLY A 76 18.75 -3.61 4.92
C GLY A 76 18.57 -2.88 6.26
N LEU A 77 19.19 -1.71 6.42
CA LEU A 77 19.00 -0.88 7.62
C LEU A 77 17.56 -0.37 7.74
N ALA A 78 16.90 -0.01 6.64
CA ALA A 78 15.50 0.38 6.64
C ALA A 78 14.60 -0.76 7.11
N PHE A 79 14.83 -1.99 6.64
CA PHE A 79 14.08 -3.18 7.11
C PHE A 79 14.28 -3.44 8.60
N LEU A 80 15.52 -3.32 9.11
CA LEU A 80 15.77 -3.45 10.54
C LEU A 80 15.07 -2.34 11.34
N ALA A 81 15.09 -1.10 10.84
CA ALA A 81 14.38 0.01 11.46
C ALA A 81 12.86 -0.23 11.49
N PHE A 82 12.27 -0.72 10.40
CA PHE A 82 10.85 -1.13 10.36
C PHE A 82 10.55 -2.28 11.33
N ALA A 83 11.43 -3.27 11.44
CA ALA A 83 11.25 -4.37 12.39
C ALA A 83 11.26 -3.88 13.85
N VAL A 84 12.17 -2.97 14.18
CA VAL A 84 12.20 -2.33 15.52
C VAL A 84 10.95 -1.48 15.74
N TRP A 85 10.52 -0.71 14.74
CA TRP A 85 9.33 0.13 14.84
C TRP A 85 8.06 -0.71 15.01
N ALA A 86 7.94 -1.85 14.32
CA ALA A 86 6.80 -2.75 14.44
C ALA A 86 6.67 -3.41 15.84
N LEU A 87 7.72 -3.40 16.66
CA LEU A 87 7.66 -3.85 18.06
C LEU A 87 7.04 -2.78 18.99
N ILE A 88 6.91 -1.54 18.52
CA ILE A 88 6.31 -0.45 19.28
C ILE A 88 4.78 -0.57 19.11
N PRO A 89 4.01 -0.80 20.20
CA PRO A 89 2.57 -0.92 20.09
C PRO A 89 1.93 0.44 19.71
N ASP A 90 1.09 0.41 18.68
CA ASP A 90 0.27 1.56 18.30
C ASP A 90 -0.70 1.91 19.44
N ARG A 91 -0.80 3.20 19.76
CA ARG A 91 -1.85 3.71 20.64
C ARG A 91 -3.05 4.07 19.77
N LEU A 92 -4.22 3.58 20.13
CA LEU A 92 -5.46 4.02 19.52
C LEU A 92 -5.77 5.41 20.10
N ASP A 93 -5.67 6.44 19.28
CA ASP A 93 -6.19 7.75 19.63
C ASP A 93 -7.73 7.68 19.52
N ASP A 94 -8.41 7.80 20.66
CA ASP A 94 -9.87 7.61 20.79
C ASP A 94 -10.70 8.79 20.22
N GLU A 95 -10.07 9.75 19.54
CA GLU A 95 -10.81 10.84 18.90
C GLU A 95 -11.33 10.39 17.54
N PRO A 96 -12.65 10.24 17.36
CA PRO A 96 -13.22 9.95 16.05
C PRO A 96 -12.88 11.13 15.13
N GLU A 97 -12.05 10.89 14.11
CA GLU A 97 -11.80 11.86 13.05
C GLU A 97 -13.15 12.32 12.49
N GLY A 98 -13.45 13.61 12.67
CA GLY A 98 -14.70 14.21 12.18
C GLY A 98 -14.89 13.98 10.69
N PRO A 99 -16.13 14.12 10.16
CA PRO A 99 -16.41 13.82 8.77
C PRO A 99 -15.50 14.64 7.84
N SER A 100 -14.57 13.96 7.18
CA SER A 100 -13.73 14.57 6.15
C SER A 100 -14.63 15.19 5.07
N GLY A 101 -14.46 16.48 4.78
CA GLY A 101 -15.18 17.17 3.70
C GLY A 101 -14.78 16.70 2.28
N ARG A 102 -13.99 15.63 2.17
CA ARG A 102 -13.47 15.06 0.92
C ARG A 102 -14.42 14.01 0.39
N GLY A 103 -14.57 13.93 -0.94
CA GLY A 103 -15.40 12.92 -1.59
C GLY A 103 -14.82 11.50 -1.48
N ALA A 104 -15.64 10.49 -1.77
CA ALA A 104 -15.26 9.06 -1.65
C ALA A 104 -13.95 8.71 -2.37
N PHE A 105 -13.73 9.25 -3.57
CA PHE A 105 -12.52 9.05 -4.37
C PHE A 105 -11.24 9.61 -3.72
N LEU A 106 -11.34 10.76 -3.04
CA LEU A 106 -10.21 11.44 -2.40
C LEU A 106 -9.92 10.90 -0.98
N THR A 107 -10.81 10.09 -0.43
CA THR A 107 -10.69 9.53 0.91
C THR A 107 -10.15 8.09 0.88
N THR A 108 -10.27 7.42 -0.27
CA THR A 108 -9.54 6.19 -0.60
C THR A 108 -8.09 6.45 -0.91
#